data_AF-A0A6H9SME3-F1
#
_entry.id   AF-A0A6H9SME3-F1
#
_cell.length_a   1.000
_cell.length_b   1.000
_cell.length_c   1.000
_cell.angle_alpha   90.00
_cell.angle_beta   90.00
_cell.angle_gamma   90.00
#
_symmetry.space_group_name_H-M   'P 1'
#
loop_
_entity.id
_entity.type
_entity.pdbx_description
1 polymer ?
#
loop_
_entity_poly.entity_id
_entity_poly.type
_entity_poly.pdbx_seq_one_letter_code
_entity_poly.pdbx_strand_id
1 'polypeptide(L)' 'MLMLSLPLVAMLAVAAAIVDRVLGEPAGWHPLVAFGRLAARIERALNTGRRGRAVGVAAWAAAVLPPVAVAAWLAA' A
#
# COMPACT_ATOMS: atom_id res chain seq x y z
N MET A 1 -4.83 -25.72 22.93
CA MET A 1 -5.21 -24.57 22.10
C MET A 1 -5.93 -23.58 23.00
N LEU A 2 -5.40 -22.36 23.19
CA LEU A 2 -6.09 -21.33 23.97
C LEU A 2 -7.31 -20.86 23.18
N MET A 3 -8.51 -21.20 23.62
CA MET A 3 -9.74 -20.63 23.07
C MET A 3 -9.94 -19.25 23.69
N LEU A 4 -9.52 -18.21 22.98
CA LEU A 4 -9.79 -16.83 23.38
C LEU A 4 -11.28 -16.55 23.22
N SER A 5 -11.92 -15.98 24.26
CA SER A 5 -13.31 -15.58 24.19
C SER A 5 -13.49 -14.39 23.24
N LEU A 6 -14.64 -14.30 22.57
CA LEU A 6 -14.94 -13.22 21.62
C LEU A 6 -14.73 -11.81 22.22
N PRO A 7 -15.13 -11.52 23.48
CA PRO A 7 -14.87 -10.23 24.10
C PRO A 7 -13.37 -9.94 24.29
N LEU A 8 -12.58 -10.96 24.64
CA LEU A 8 -11.14 -10.82 24.82
C LEU A 8 -10.44 -10.53 23.49
N VAL A 9 -10.84 -11.20 22.41
CA VAL A 9 -10.35 -10.92 21.06
C VAL A 9 -10.67 -9.49 20.64
N ALA A 10 -11.91 -9.03 20.88
CA ALA A 10 -12.31 -7.66 20.57
C ALA A 10 -11.49 -6.62 21.34
N MET A 11 -11.28 -6.83 22.64
CA MET A 11 -10.46 -5.94 23.48
C MET A 11 -9.00 -5.89 23.01
N LEU A 12 -8.42 -7.04 22.64
CA LEU A 12 -7.06 -7.10 22.12
C LEU A 12 -6.93 -6.40 20.76
N ALA A 13 -7.92 -6.55 19.87
CA ALA A 13 -7.92 -5.86 18.57
C ALA A 13 -8.00 -4.34 18.74
N VAL A 14 -8.84 -3.84 19.65
CA VAL A 14 -8.92 -2.40 19.96
C VAL A 14 -7.61 -1.90 20.58
N ALA A 15 -7.03 -2.66 21.52
CA ALA A 15 -5.76 -2.32 22.13
C ALA A 15 -4.63 -2.25 21.08
N ALA A 16 -4.56 -3.21 20.15
CA ALA A 16 -3.61 -3.20 19.05
C ALA A 16 -3.78 -1.96 18.15
N ALA A 17 -5.01 -1.62 17.77
CA ALA A 17 -5.28 -0.42 16.96
C ALA A 17 -4.89 0.89 17.66
N ILE A 18 -5.08 0.98 18.99
CA ILE A 18 -4.61 2.12 19.80
C ILE A 18 -3.09 2.17 19.80
N VAL A 19 -2.43 1.03 19.99
CA VAL A 19 -0.97 0.92 20.01
C VAL A 19 -0.38 1.32 18.66
N ASP A 20 -0.94 0.83 17.54
CA ASP A 20 -0.52 1.19 16.18
C ASP A 20 -0.66 2.71 15.93
N ARG A 21 -1.74 3.32 16.43
CA ARG A 21 -1.95 4.77 16.33
C ARG A 21 -0.97 5.58 17.18
N VAL A 22 -0.65 5.11 18.39
CA VAL A 22 0.24 5.80 19.35
C VAL A 22 1.70 5.67 18.94
N LEU A 23 2.13 4.48 18.53
CA LEU A 23 3.47 4.25 17.99
C LEU A 23 3.65 5.00 16.67
N GLY A 24 2.57 5.17 15.92
CA GLY A 24 2.58 5.84 14.63
C GLY A 24 3.43 5.08 13.62
N GLU A 25 3.34 5.50 12.37
CA GLU A 25 4.21 4.97 11.34
C GLU A 25 5.46 5.86 11.25
N PRO A 26 6.69 5.31 11.18
CA PRO A 26 7.90 6.11 11.07
C PRO A 26 7.80 7.05 9.86
N ALA A 27 7.69 8.35 10.14
CA ALA A 27 7.29 9.41 9.21
C ALA A 27 8.23 9.62 7.99
N GLY A 28 9.35 8.90 7.90
CA GLY A 28 10.35 9.09 6.84
C GLY A 28 10.30 8.05 5.71
N TRP A 29 9.91 6.81 6.02
CA TRP A 29 10.16 5.65 5.13
C TRP A 29 8.92 4.78 4.95
N HIS A 30 7.72 5.35 5.09
CA HIS A 30 6.51 4.58 4.87
C HIS A 30 6.46 4.10 3.40
N PRO A 31 6.47 2.78 3.12
CA PRO A 31 6.38 2.24 1.76
C PRO A 31 5.20 2.83 0.96
N LEU A 32 4.06 3.02 1.62
CA LEU A 32 2.86 3.64 1.06
C LEU A 32 3.07 5.11 0.64
N VAL A 33 3.81 5.91 1.43
CA VAL A 33 4.14 7.29 1.07
C VAL A 33 5.11 7.33 -0.11
N ALA A 34 6.10 6.43 -0.13
CA ALA A 34 7.02 6.30 -1.27
C ALA A 34 6.27 5.88 -2.55
N PHE A 35 5.36 4.92 -2.45
CA PHE A 35 4.50 4.50 -3.55
C PHE A 35 3.58 5.62 -4.04
N GLY A 36 2.95 6.36 -3.13
CA GLY A 36 2.11 7.51 -3.47
C GLY A 36 2.88 8.60 -4.22
N ARG A 37 4.12 8.89 -3.81
CA ARG A 37 5.02 9.83 -4.53
C ARG A 37 5.38 9.32 -5.92
N LEU A 38 5.65 8.02 -6.07
CA LEU A 38 5.93 7.39 -7.36
C LEU A 38 4.71 7.46 -8.28
N ALA A 39 3.53 7.08 -7.78
CA ALA A 39 2.28 7.14 -8.51
C ALA A 39 1.96 8.56 -8.99
N ALA A 40 2.11 9.57 -8.11
CA ALA A 40 1.91 10.97 -8.48
C ALA A 40 2.95 11.49 -9.50
N ARG A 41 4.16 10.92 -9.55
CA ARG A 41 5.16 11.25 -10.56
C ARG A 41 4.82 10.63 -11.92
N ILE A 42 4.37 9.38 -11.92
CA ILE A 42 3.89 8.68 -13.12
C ILE A 42 2.65 9.37 -13.69
N GLU A 43 1.70 9.72 -12.83
CA GLU A 43 0.48 10.44 -13.20
C GLU A 43 0.82 11.79 -13.85
N ARG A 44 1.67 12.62 -13.23
CA ARG A 44 2.06 13.91 -13.82
C ARG A 44 2.78 13.78 -15.15
N ALA A 45 3.55 12.71 -15.36
CA ALA A 45 4.25 12.46 -16.61
C ALA A 45 3.31 12.00 -17.74
N LEU A 46 2.26 11.24 -17.40
CA LEU A 46 1.41 10.56 -18.37
C LEU A 46 0.04 11.25 -18.55
N ASN A 47 -0.42 12.04 -17.59
CA ASN A 47 -1.70 12.75 -17.67
C ASN A 47 -1.62 13.99 -18.57
N THR A 48 -1.55 13.77 -19.88
CA THR A 48 -1.42 14.80 -20.92
C THR A 48 -2.76 15.25 -21.53
N GLY A 49 -3.90 14.82 -20.96
CA GLY A 49 -5.24 15.20 -21.41
C GLY A 49 -5.72 14.58 -22.73
N ARG A 50 -4.86 13.80 -23.43
CA ARG A 50 -5.19 13.10 -24.68
C ARG A 50 -5.08 11.58 -24.49
N ARG A 51 -6.02 10.80 -25.05
CA ARG A 51 -6.04 9.32 -24.99
C ARG A 51 -5.96 8.74 -23.56
N GLY A 52 -6.69 9.35 -22.61
CA GLY A 52 -6.59 9.07 -21.18
C GLY A 52 -6.76 7.61 -20.74
N ARG A 53 -7.56 6.79 -21.45
CA ARG A 53 -7.73 5.36 -21.10
C ARG A 53 -6.48 4.52 -21.34
N ALA A 54 -5.91 4.56 -22.55
CA ALA A 54 -4.72 3.78 -22.88
C ALA A 54 -3.50 4.23 -22.06
N VAL A 55 -3.39 5.54 -21.86
CA VAL A 55 -2.31 6.13 -21.07
C VAL A 55 -2.46 5.82 -19.58
N GLY A 56 -3.70 5.77 -19.06
CA GLY A 56 -3.98 5.34 -17.70
C GLY A 56 -3.63 3.87 -17.44
N VAL A 57 -3.93 2.98 -18.40
CA VAL A 57 -3.52 1.56 -18.30
C VAL A 57 -1.99 1.43 -18.29
N ALA A 58 -1.29 2.19 -19.13
CA ALA A 58 0.17 2.21 -19.14
C ALA A 58 0.75 2.77 -17.83
N ALA A 59 0.15 3.83 -17.28
CA ALA A 59 0.54 4.41 -15.99
C ALA A 59 0.37 3.42 -14.84
N TRP A 60 -0.77 2.73 -14.79
CA TRP A 60 -1.04 1.69 -13.79
C TRP A 60 -0.06 0.53 -13.92
N ALA A 61 0.16 0.03 -15.13
CA ALA A 61 1.11 -1.05 -15.39
C ALA A 61 2.53 -0.69 -14.94
N ALA A 62 2.98 0.54 -15.22
CA ALA A 62 4.28 1.03 -14.79
C ALA A 62 4.43 1.12 -13.25
N ALA A 63 3.34 1.43 -12.54
CA ALA A 63 3.35 1.50 -11.08
C ALA A 63 3.27 0.11 -10.40
N VAL A 64 2.51 -0.83 -10.99
CA VAL A 64 2.10 -2.09 -10.32
C VAL A 64 2.90 -3.30 -10.79
N LEU A 65 3.20 -3.44 -12.08
CA LEU A 65 3.89 -4.62 -12.60
C LEU A 65 5.29 -4.82 -12.00
N PRO A 66 6.14 -3.77 -11.84
CA PRO A 66 7.47 -3.96 -11.27
C PRO A 66 7.47 -4.54 -9.84
N PRO A 67 6.76 -3.97 -8.85
CA PRO A 67 6.76 -4.53 -7.50
C PRO A 67 6.09 -5.92 -7.44
N VAL A 68 5.07 -6.17 -8.25
CA VAL A 68 4.41 -7.49 -8.31
C VAL A 68 5.35 -8.55 -8.89
N ALA A 69 6.12 -8.23 -9.95
CA ALA A 69 7.10 -9.15 -10.52
C ALA A 69 8.22 -9.48 -9.53
N VAL A 70 8.72 -8.49 -8.79
CA VAL A 70 9.71 -8.72 -7.72
C VAL A 70 9.13 -9.60 -6.62
N ALA A 71 7.91 -9.33 -6.16
CA ALA A 71 7.26 -10.15 -5.13
C ALA A 71 7.03 -11.59 -5.62
N ALA A 72 6.59 -11.77 -6.86
CA ALA A 72 6.41 -13.09 -7.47
C ALA A 72 7.73 -13.86 -7.59
N TRP A 73 8.83 -13.18 -7.96
CA TRP A 73 10.16 -13.80 -8.02
C TRP A 73 10.67 -14.21 -6.62
N LEU A 74 10.42 -13.39 -5.59
CA LEU A 74 10.81 -13.72 -4.21
C LEU A 74 9.97 -14.83 -3.58
N ALA A 75 8.74 -15.04 -4.08
CA ALA A 75 7.81 -16.05 -3.57
C ALA A 75 7.87 -17.38 -4.33
N ALA A 76 8.63 -17.45 -5.43
CA ALA A 76 8.85 -18.65 -6.24
C ALA A 76 10.04 -19.46 -5.72
#